data_AF-A0A1I6L055-F1
#
_entry.id   AF-A0A1I6L055-F1
#
_cell.length_a   1.000
_cell.length_b   1.000
_cell.length_c   1.000
_cell.angle_alpha   90.00
_cell.angle_beta   90.00
_cell.angle_gamma   90.00
#
_symmetry.space_group_name_H-M   'P 1'
#
loop_
_entity.id
_entity.type
_entity.pdbx_description
1 polymer ?
#
loop_
_entity_poly.entity_id
_entity_poly.type
_entity_poly.pdbx_seq_one_letter_code
_entity_poly.pdbx_strand_id
1 'polypeptide(L)'
;MAKTNIQYEQGELYEQLVDEHAVFEHYYEVLVFLAVLGYREGNVKRENYKGIPDETQSEAGLQNIHSRDLYHTIAACLAYQDTGEPEALVDPDEHKRVIAQYAAGGLEVARKKFGQNAGDPTDAIVDYIKSKEEDDEEDEIETELQSIVDSFDDEMMGYE
;
A
#
# COMPACT_ATOMS: atom_id res chain seq x y z
N MET A 1 4.88 5.21 25.00
CA MET A 1 4.96 4.22 23.91
C MET A 1 6.00 4.73 22.93
N ALA A 2 6.90 3.88 22.43
CA ALA A 2 7.83 4.28 21.38
C ALA A 2 7.03 4.72 20.14
N LYS A 3 7.40 5.86 19.53
CA LYS A 3 6.78 6.29 18.27
C LYS A 3 7.05 5.22 17.23
N THR A 4 5.97 4.64 16.72
CA THR A 4 6.03 3.56 15.75
C THR A 4 5.93 4.19 14.37
N ASN A 5 7.08 4.51 13.77
CA ASN A 5 7.16 5.22 12.49
C ASN A 5 7.43 4.24 11.34
N ILE A 6 6.82 4.51 10.19
CA ILE A 6 7.10 3.91 8.90
C ILE A 6 8.13 4.81 8.21
N GLN A 7 9.27 4.24 7.82
CA GLN A 7 10.23 4.92 6.95
C GLN A 7 9.96 4.51 5.51
N TYR A 8 9.81 5.49 4.61
CA TYR A 8 9.39 5.22 3.23
C TYR A 8 10.04 6.20 2.23
N GLU A 9 10.12 5.77 0.97
CA GLU A 9 10.52 6.61 -0.16
C GLU A 9 9.38 7.59 -0.51
N GLN A 10 9.57 8.87 -0.21
CA GLN A 10 8.74 9.98 -0.67
C GLN A 10 9.33 10.52 -1.98
N GLY A 11 8.57 10.38 -3.07
CA GLY A 11 8.90 11.01 -4.36
C GLY A 11 8.05 12.25 -4.63
N GLU A 12 8.36 12.98 -5.71
CA GLU A 12 7.63 14.18 -6.15
C GLU A 12 6.11 13.98 -6.29
N LEU A 13 5.68 12.76 -6.63
CA LEU A 13 4.26 12.41 -6.75
C LEU A 13 3.47 12.66 -5.44
N TYR A 14 4.10 12.55 -4.27
CA TYR A 14 3.44 12.84 -3.01
C TYR A 14 3.05 14.32 -2.90
N GLU A 15 3.97 15.22 -3.26
CA GLU A 15 3.75 16.67 -3.26
C GLU A 15 2.68 17.04 -4.29
N GLN A 16 2.74 16.45 -5.48
CA GLN A 16 1.73 16.67 -6.51
C GLN A 16 0.32 16.30 -6.03
N LEU A 17 0.17 15.11 -5.43
CA LEU A 17 -1.14 14.60 -5.04
C LEU A 17 -1.72 15.26 -3.78
N VAL A 18 -0.88 15.83 -2.91
CA VAL A 18 -1.33 16.45 -1.66
C VAL A 18 -1.32 17.97 -1.76
N ASP A 19 -0.19 18.57 -2.12
CA ASP A 19 0.01 20.01 -2.05
C ASP A 19 -0.45 20.73 -3.31
N GLU A 20 -0.20 20.15 -4.49
CA GLU A 20 -0.53 20.80 -5.77
C GLU A 20 -1.99 20.58 -6.17
N HIS A 21 -2.46 19.33 -6.13
CA HIS A 21 -3.78 18.94 -6.63
C HIS A 21 -4.80 18.61 -5.53
N ALA A 22 -4.37 18.48 -4.26
CA ALA A 22 -5.22 18.16 -3.12
C ALA A 22 -6.14 16.95 -3.35
N VAL A 23 -5.64 15.92 -4.04
CA VAL A 23 -6.32 14.63 -4.25
C VAL A 23 -6.42 13.88 -2.93
N PHE A 24 -5.37 13.95 -2.13
CA PHE A 24 -5.31 13.40 -0.78
C PHE A 24 -5.10 14.53 0.23
N GLU A 25 -5.64 14.36 1.43
CA GLU A 25 -5.48 15.34 2.51
C GLU A 25 -4.10 15.23 3.18
N HIS A 26 -3.51 14.03 3.15
CA HIS A 26 -2.27 13.73 3.87
C HIS A 26 -1.37 12.74 3.11
N TYR A 27 -0.05 12.90 3.24
CA TYR A 27 0.92 11.99 2.60
C TYR A 27 0.80 10.53 3.03
N TYR A 28 0.32 10.22 4.24
CA TYR A 28 0.13 8.83 4.65
C TYR A 28 -1.02 8.15 3.88
N GLU A 29 -1.95 8.91 3.31
CA GLU A 29 -3.00 8.38 2.44
C GLU A 29 -2.41 8.00 1.08
N VAL A 30 -1.53 8.85 0.54
CA VAL A 30 -0.74 8.53 -0.67
C VAL A 30 0.12 7.29 -0.43
N LEU A 31 0.74 7.18 0.74
CA LEU A 31 1.55 6.01 1.11
C LEU A 31 0.72 4.71 1.07
N VAL A 32 -0.48 4.72 1.66
CA VAL A 32 -1.40 3.56 1.64
C VAL A 32 -1.88 3.27 0.22
N PHE A 33 -2.26 4.31 -0.53
CA PHE A 33 -2.68 4.17 -1.93
C PHE A 33 -1.58 3.51 -2.79
N LEU A 34 -0.34 3.98 -2.67
CA LEU A 34 0.79 3.42 -3.40
C LEU A 34 1.10 1.99 -2.93
N ALA A 35 0.90 1.66 -1.65
CA ALA A 35 1.05 0.28 -1.18
C ALA A 35 0.04 -0.66 -1.85
N VAL A 36 -1.23 -0.25 -1.94
CA VAL A 36 -2.26 -1.02 -2.65
C VAL A 36 -1.93 -1.14 -4.14
N LEU A 37 -1.49 -0.05 -4.77
CA LEU A 37 -1.06 -0.06 -6.18
C LEU A 37 0.10 -1.02 -6.42
N GLY A 38 1.11 -0.99 -5.55
CA GLY A 38 2.26 -1.89 -5.61
C GLY A 38 1.85 -3.36 -5.49
N TYR A 39 0.97 -3.67 -4.53
CA TYR A 39 0.44 -5.02 -4.35
C TYR A 39 -0.34 -5.50 -5.58
N ARG A 40 -1.31 -4.70 -6.04
CA ARG A 40 -2.15 -5.06 -7.20
C ARG A 40 -1.33 -5.33 -8.47
N GLU A 41 -0.24 -4.58 -8.66
CA GLU A 41 0.63 -4.71 -9.83
C GLU A 41 1.77 -5.72 -9.62
N GLY A 42 1.76 -6.45 -8.50
CA GLY A 42 2.81 -7.42 -8.14
C GLY A 42 4.20 -6.79 -8.02
N ASN A 43 4.30 -5.48 -7.78
CA ASN A 43 5.56 -4.75 -7.71
C ASN A 43 5.89 -4.41 -6.25
N VAL A 44 6.82 -5.18 -5.67
CA VAL A 44 7.29 -5.01 -4.30
C VAL A 44 8.78 -4.72 -4.27
N LYS A 45 9.18 -3.67 -3.57
CA LYS A 45 10.59 -3.30 -3.41
C LYS A 45 11.11 -3.83 -2.07
N ARG A 46 11.81 -4.97 -2.08
CA ARG A 46 12.29 -5.64 -0.86
C ARG A 46 13.48 -4.93 -0.22
N GLU A 47 14.29 -4.24 -1.02
CA GLU A 47 15.51 -3.55 -0.60
C GLU A 47 15.48 -2.08 -1.00
N ASN A 48 16.13 -1.21 -0.22
CA ASN A 48 16.21 0.23 -0.48
C ASN A 48 14.84 0.94 -0.65
N TYR A 49 13.77 0.36 -0.09
CA TYR A 49 12.40 0.89 -0.19
C TYR A 49 12.14 2.13 0.67
N LYS A 50 13.07 2.46 1.56
CA LYS A 50 13.00 3.65 2.43
C LYS A 50 13.41 4.93 1.71
N GLY A 51 13.92 4.84 0.48
CA GLY A 51 14.50 5.97 -0.23
C GLY A 51 15.96 6.23 0.16
N ILE A 52 16.50 7.33 -0.36
CA ILE A 52 17.86 7.77 -0.12
C ILE A 52 17.85 8.69 1.12
N PRO A 53 18.69 8.43 2.14
CA PRO A 53 18.78 9.29 3.33
C PRO A 53 19.00 10.76 2.93
N ASP A 54 18.30 11.67 3.60
CA ASP A 54 18.34 13.13 3.38
C ASP A 54 17.88 13.63 1.98
N GLU A 55 17.49 12.74 1.05
CA GLU A 55 16.98 13.11 -0.27
C GLU A 55 15.50 12.76 -0.44
N THR A 56 15.16 11.48 -0.30
CA THR A 56 13.80 10.98 -0.56
C THR A 56 13.22 10.19 0.61
N GLN A 57 13.98 9.99 1.68
CA GLN A 57 13.52 9.28 2.86
C GLN A 57 12.62 10.17 3.73
N SER A 58 11.43 9.67 4.05
CA SER A 58 10.44 10.35 4.91
C SER A 58 9.89 9.40 5.99
N GLU A 59 9.12 9.95 6.93
CA GLU A 59 8.53 9.20 8.03
C GLU A 59 7.04 9.49 8.24
N ALA A 60 6.23 8.43 8.36
CA ALA A 60 4.83 8.52 8.73
C ALA A 60 4.58 7.76 10.03
N GLY A 61 3.76 8.30 10.91
CA GLY A 61 3.36 7.59 12.12
C GLY A 61 2.39 6.46 11.79
N LEU A 62 2.69 5.22 12.17
CA LEU A 62 1.80 4.07 11.96
C LEU A 62 0.44 4.30 12.61
N GLN A 63 0.39 5.03 13.73
CA GLN A 63 -0.86 5.39 14.39
C GLN A 63 -1.82 6.21 13.50
N ASN A 64 -1.32 6.91 12.48
CA ASN A 64 -2.17 7.66 11.54
C ASN A 64 -2.88 6.71 10.55
N ILE A 65 -2.25 5.56 10.25
CA ILE A 65 -2.85 4.49 9.45
C ILE A 65 -3.82 3.69 10.35
N HIS A 66 -3.38 3.31 11.54
CA HIS A 66 -4.18 2.51 12.48
C HIS A 66 -5.38 3.26 13.07
N SER A 67 -5.41 4.59 13.04
CA SER A 67 -6.55 5.38 13.52
C SER A 67 -7.75 5.35 12.58
N ARG A 68 -7.59 4.85 11.35
CA ARG A 68 -8.66 4.68 10.37
C ARG A 68 -8.85 3.20 10.09
N ASP A 69 -10.04 2.68 10.41
CA ASP A 69 -10.36 1.25 10.30
C ASP A 69 -10.03 0.68 8.91
N LEU A 70 -10.35 1.42 7.85
CA LEU A 70 -10.04 1.03 6.47
C LEU A 70 -8.52 0.85 6.25
N TYR A 71 -7.71 1.83 6.65
CA TYR A 71 -6.26 1.80 6.41
C TYR A 71 -5.56 0.78 7.31
N HIS A 72 -6.07 0.59 8.53
CA HIS A 72 -5.62 -0.50 9.38
C HIS A 72 -5.91 -1.86 8.73
N THR A 73 -7.12 -2.07 8.22
CA THR A 73 -7.50 -3.32 7.55
C THR A 73 -6.64 -3.56 6.32
N ILE A 74 -6.40 -2.54 5.50
CA ILE A 74 -5.49 -2.63 4.35
C ILE A 74 -4.08 -3.05 4.79
N ALA A 75 -3.54 -2.44 5.84
CA ALA A 75 -2.20 -2.77 6.34
C ALA A 75 -2.11 -4.24 6.78
N ALA A 76 -3.12 -4.74 7.51
CA ALA A 76 -3.20 -6.10 7.98
C ALA A 76 -3.35 -7.10 6.82
N CYS A 77 -4.26 -6.83 5.88
CA CYS A 77 -4.45 -7.68 4.70
C CYS A 77 -3.18 -7.74 3.85
N LEU A 78 -2.52 -6.61 3.60
CA LEU A 78 -1.26 -6.59 2.86
C LEU A 78 -0.18 -7.41 3.58
N ALA A 79 -0.06 -7.27 4.90
CA ALA A 79 0.93 -8.00 5.67
C ALA A 79 0.67 -9.51 5.66
N TYR A 80 -0.59 -9.92 5.80
CA TYR A 80 -0.99 -11.31 5.66
C TYR A 80 -0.67 -11.85 4.26
N GLN A 81 -1.09 -11.14 3.22
CA GLN A 81 -0.84 -11.55 1.82
C GLN A 81 0.65 -11.60 1.47
N ASP A 82 1.48 -10.76 2.09
CA ASP A 82 2.93 -10.75 1.88
C ASP A 82 3.65 -11.93 2.55
N THR A 83 3.16 -12.36 3.70
CA THR A 83 3.86 -13.31 4.57
C THR A 83 3.26 -14.71 4.53
N GLY A 84 1.95 -14.82 4.29
CA GLY A 84 1.16 -16.04 4.48
C GLY A 84 0.89 -16.38 5.95
N GLU A 85 1.31 -15.54 6.90
CA GLU A 85 1.29 -15.83 8.33
C GLU A 85 0.16 -15.04 9.01
N PRO A 86 -0.81 -15.68 9.68
CA PRO A 86 -1.93 -15.00 10.35
C PRO A 86 -1.49 -14.01 11.44
N GLU A 87 -0.34 -14.24 12.07
CA GLU A 87 0.23 -13.34 13.07
C GLU A 87 0.52 -11.94 12.49
N ALA A 88 0.78 -11.86 11.17
CA ALA A 88 1.03 -10.60 10.48
C ALA A 88 -0.19 -9.68 10.43
N LEU A 89 -1.41 -10.18 10.68
CA LEU A 89 -2.64 -9.38 10.75
C LEU A 89 -2.64 -8.39 11.92
N VAL A 90 -1.85 -8.66 12.96
CA VAL A 90 -1.82 -7.85 14.19
C VAL A 90 -0.42 -7.32 14.50
N ASP A 91 0.60 -7.66 13.69
CA ASP A 91 1.98 -7.26 13.91
C ASP A 91 2.26 -5.85 13.34
N PRO A 92 2.47 -4.83 14.20
CA PRO A 92 2.76 -3.48 13.75
C PRO A 92 4.09 -3.36 12.97
N ASP A 93 5.09 -4.20 13.27
CA ASP A 93 6.38 -4.24 12.56
C ASP A 93 6.20 -4.74 11.13
N GLU A 94 5.41 -5.79 10.93
CA GLU A 94 5.05 -6.27 9.60
C GLU A 94 4.21 -5.26 8.83
N HIS A 95 3.20 -4.64 9.46
CA HIS A 95 2.43 -3.56 8.85
C HIS A 95 3.34 -2.44 8.33
N LYS A 96 4.32 -1.98 9.13
CA LYS A 96 5.28 -0.94 8.74
C LYS A 96 6.12 -1.36 7.55
N ARG A 97 6.70 -2.57 7.62
CA ARG A 97 7.59 -3.10 6.58
C ARG A 97 6.85 -3.22 5.26
N VAL A 98 5.70 -3.88 5.27
CA VAL A 98 4.95 -4.25 4.07
C VAL A 98 4.37 -3.02 3.38
N ILE A 99 3.78 -2.08 4.12
CA ILE A 99 3.32 -0.80 3.56
C ILE A 99 4.47 -0.09 2.85
N ALA A 100 5.63 0.04 3.49
CA ALA A 100 6.75 0.77 2.90
C ALA A 100 7.33 0.08 1.65
N GLN A 101 7.43 -1.25 1.66
CA GLN A 101 7.95 -2.03 0.53
C GLN A 101 7.03 -1.96 -0.69
N TYR A 102 5.72 -2.15 -0.49
CA TYR A 102 4.76 -2.04 -1.58
C TYR A 102 4.58 -0.60 -2.04
N ALA A 103 4.59 0.39 -1.13
CA ALA A 103 4.45 1.78 -1.54
C ALA A 103 5.61 2.25 -2.41
N ALA A 104 6.84 1.82 -2.12
CA ALA A 104 7.97 2.12 -2.98
C ALA A 104 7.85 1.44 -4.36
N GLY A 105 7.33 0.21 -4.42
CA GLY A 105 7.00 -0.44 -5.70
C GLY A 105 5.86 0.24 -6.46
N GLY A 106 4.81 0.66 -5.76
CA GLY A 106 3.69 1.43 -6.31
C GLY A 106 4.13 2.80 -6.81
N LEU A 107 5.09 3.46 -6.15
CA LEU A 107 5.69 4.70 -6.64
C LEU A 107 6.41 4.50 -7.98
N GLU A 108 7.12 3.38 -8.16
CA GLU A 108 7.75 3.05 -9.44
C GLU A 108 6.72 2.75 -10.54
N VAL A 109 5.61 2.07 -10.21
CA VAL A 109 4.48 1.86 -11.12
C VAL A 109 3.87 3.20 -11.52
N ALA A 110 3.55 4.03 -10.53
CA ALA A 110 2.95 5.33 -10.72
C ALA A 110 3.85 6.24 -11.57
N ARG A 111 5.16 6.28 -11.32
CA ARG A 111 6.12 7.02 -12.16
C ARG A 111 6.10 6.55 -13.62
N LYS A 112 5.98 5.23 -13.87
CA LYS A 112 5.91 4.68 -15.23
C LYS A 112 4.58 5.00 -15.93
N LYS A 113 3.46 4.87 -15.21
CA LYS A 113 2.11 5.03 -15.77
C LYS A 113 1.67 6.49 -15.86
N PHE A 114 1.98 7.29 -14.84
CA PHE A 114 1.59 8.69 -14.75
C PHE A 114 2.67 9.61 -15.34
N GLY A 115 3.96 9.27 -15.21
CA GLY A 115 5.07 10.12 -15.69
C GLY A 115 5.26 10.16 -17.22
N GLN A 116 4.68 9.24 -18.00
CA GLN A 116 4.65 9.36 -19.47
C GLN A 116 3.52 10.27 -19.97
N ASN A 117 2.52 10.53 -19.13
CA ASN A 117 1.42 11.44 -19.42
C ASN A 117 1.74 12.77 -18.75
N ALA A 118 2.38 13.70 -19.48
CA ALA A 118 2.65 15.06 -19.01
C ALA A 118 1.35 15.88 -18.84
N GLY A 119 0.52 15.50 -17.87
CA GLY A 119 -0.78 16.05 -17.52
C GLY A 119 -1.05 15.96 -16.02
N ASP A 120 -2.27 16.30 -15.60
CA ASP A 120 -2.69 16.25 -14.19
C ASP A 120 -2.59 14.80 -13.66
N PRO A 121 -1.82 14.51 -12.59
CA PRO A 121 -1.71 13.16 -12.02
C PRO A 121 -3.07 12.61 -11.54
N THR A 122 -4.04 13.48 -11.28
CA THR A 122 -5.43 13.10 -10.99
C THR A 122 -6.08 12.41 -12.19
N ASP A 123 -5.90 12.95 -13.40
CA ASP A 123 -6.45 12.35 -14.62
C ASP A 123 -5.82 10.97 -14.87
N ALA A 124 -4.52 10.85 -14.62
CA ALA A 124 -3.81 9.59 -14.79
C ALA A 124 -4.26 8.51 -13.78
N ILE A 125 -4.58 8.90 -12.54
CA ILE A 125 -5.19 7.99 -11.55
C ILE A 125 -6.59 7.58 -11.99
N VAL A 126 -7.41 8.52 -12.45
CA VAL A 126 -8.78 8.26 -12.92
C VAL A 126 -8.77 7.31 -14.13
N ASP A 127 -7.89 7.56 -15.10
CA ASP A 127 -7.75 6.71 -16.27
C ASP A 127 -7.26 5.31 -15.90
N TYR A 128 -6.33 5.21 -14.94
CA TYR A 128 -5.90 3.92 -14.42
C TYR A 128 -7.04 3.15 -13.77
N ILE A 129 -7.85 3.80 -12.91
CA ILE A 129 -9.02 3.16 -12.27
C ILE A 129 -10.02 2.70 -13.34
N LYS A 130 -10.37 3.56 -14.30
CA LYS A 130 -11.31 3.22 -15.38
C LYS A 130 -10.82 2.06 -16.25
N SER A 131 -9.53 2.04 -16.59
CA SER A 131 -8.94 0.94 -17.36
C SER A 131 -9.04 -0.41 -16.63
N LYS A 132 -9.19 -0.39 -15.30
CA LYS A 132 -9.34 -1.59 -14.48
C LYS A 132 -10.78 -1.98 -14.21
N GLU A 133 -11.71 -1.03 -14.12
CA GLU A 133 -13.14 -1.35 -14.13
C GLU A 133 -13.58 -1.99 -15.46
N GLU A 134 -12.91 -1.69 -16.57
CA GLU A 134 -13.15 -2.35 -17.87
C GLU A 134 -12.51 -3.74 -17.98
N ASP A 135 -11.47 -4.05 -17.18
CA ASP A 135 -10.77 -5.34 -17.16
C ASP A 135 -11.36 -6.31 -16.10
N ASP A 136 -11.88 -5.79 -14.98
CA ASP A 136 -12.39 -6.53 -13.82
C ASP A 136 -13.89 -6.87 -14.00
N GLU A 137 -14.25 -7.75 -14.94
CA GLU A 137 -15.57 -8.41 -14.95
C GLU A 137 -15.68 -9.39 -13.75
N GLU A 138 -16.15 -8.87 -12.61
CA GLU A 138 -16.84 -9.47 -11.43
C GLU A 138 -16.39 -10.79 -10.75
N ASP A 139 -15.53 -11.65 -11.31
CA ASP A 139 -15.34 -13.03 -10.80
C ASP A 139 -14.13 -13.26 -9.84
N GLU A 140 -13.18 -12.32 -9.70
CA GLU A 140 -11.88 -12.60 -9.05
C GLU A 140 -11.86 -12.32 -7.53
N ILE A 141 -12.62 -11.34 -7.03
CA ILE A 141 -12.56 -10.87 -5.62
C ILE A 141 -13.18 -11.90 -4.64
N GLU A 142 -14.21 -12.64 -5.06
CA GLU A 142 -14.89 -13.63 -4.21
C GLU A 142 -13.97 -14.82 -3.87
N THR A 143 -13.00 -15.12 -4.73
CA THR A 143 -12.07 -16.24 -4.56
C THR A 143 -10.96 -15.93 -3.55
N GLU A 144 -10.44 -14.70 -3.54
CA GLU A 144 -9.31 -14.31 -2.68
C GLU A 144 -9.72 -14.12 -1.21
N LEU A 145 -10.95 -13.64 -0.96
CA LEU A 145 -11.45 -13.55 0.41
C LEU A 145 -11.71 -14.93 1.02
N GLN A 146 -12.21 -15.87 0.22
CA GLN A 146 -12.41 -17.25 0.68
C GLN A 146 -11.08 -17.92 1.03
N SER A 147 -10.03 -17.71 0.24
CA SER A 147 -8.70 -18.28 0.52
C SER A 147 -8.08 -17.73 1.82
N ILE A 148 -8.30 -16.45 2.14
CA ILE A 148 -7.89 -15.84 3.42
C ILE A 148 -8.63 -16.48 4.61
N VAL A 149 -9.93 -16.74 4.47
CA VAL A 149 -10.73 -17.36 5.54
C VAL A 149 -10.29 -18.81 5.77
N ASP A 150 -10.12 -19.58 4.70
CA ASP A 150 -9.75 -21.00 4.78
C ASP A 150 -8.37 -21.18 5.45
N SER A 151 -7.41 -20.32 5.10
CA SER A 151 -6.06 -20.35 5.66
C SER A 151 -6.00 -19.95 7.14
N PHE A 152 -6.89 -19.06 7.59
CA PHE A 152 -7.02 -18.70 9.01
C PHE A 152 -7.60 -19.85 9.85
N ASP A 153 -8.62 -20.54 9.32
CA ASP A 153 -9.27 -21.65 10.02
C ASP A 153 -8.36 -22.89 10.14
N ASP A 154 -7.60 -23.19 9.08
CA ASP A 154 -6.66 -24.34 9.06
C ASP A 154 -5.54 -24.21 10.10
N GLU A 155 -4.98 -23.02 10.29
CA GLU A 155 -3.93 -22.80 11.29
C GLU A 155 -4.48 -22.77 12.73
N MET A 156 -5.66 -22.19 12.94
CA MET A 156 -6.32 -22.18 14.26
C MET A 156 -6.72 -23.59 14.72
N MET A 157 -6.98 -24.51 13.79
CA MET A 157 -7.25 -25.93 14.06
C MET A 157 -5.98 -26.78 14.31
N GLY A 158 -4.80 -26.23 14.02
CA GLY A 158 -3.49 -26.86 14.29
C GLY A 158 -2.97 -26.69 15.73
N TYR A 159 -3.66 -25.89 16.54
CA TYR A 159 -3.38 -25.66 17.96
C TYR A 159 -4.35 -26.44 18.87
N GLU A 160 -4.36 -27.77 18.81
CA GLU A 160 -4.91 -28.66 19.86
C GLU A 160 -3.82 -29.51 20.54
#